data_AF-A0A8S8XXU6-F1
#
_entry.id   AF-A0A8S8XXU6-F1
#
_cell.length_a   1.000
_cell.length_b   1.000
_cell.length_c   1.000
_cell.angle_alpha   90.00
_cell.angle_beta   90.00
_cell.angle_gamma   90.00
#
_symmetry.space_group_name_H-M   'P 1'
#
loop_
_entity.id
_entity.type
_entity.pdbx_description
1 polymer ?
#
loop_
_entity_poly.entity_id
_entity_poly.type
_entity_poly.pdbx_seq_one_letter_code
_entity_poly.pdbx_strand_id
1 'polypeptide(L)'
;MNTYSAILSLVPNAKFAITDDNYNSIEWFDSRTKPSETDVINEVNRLIADEPMRLLRVERDKRLAESDWVVTKAIENETSIPSEWKTYRQALRDLPSSATPVLGATIGGNYDPGIRDVTWPTKPS
;
A
#
# COMPACT_ATOMS: atom_id res chain seq x y z
N MET A 1 -3.85 1.04 10.03
CA MET A 1 -2.82 1.89 10.66
C MET A 1 -3.30 2.27 12.04
N ASN A 2 -2.43 2.24 13.02
CA ASN A 2 -2.77 2.34 14.44
C ASN A 2 -1.67 3.06 15.24
N THR A 3 -1.89 3.27 16.54
CA THR A 3 -0.95 3.96 17.46
C THR A 3 0.44 3.33 17.41
N TYR A 4 0.52 2.00 17.40
CA TYR A 4 1.78 1.26 17.32
C TYR A 4 2.58 1.61 16.05
N SER A 5 1.92 1.55 14.88
CA SER A 5 2.57 1.87 13.60
C SER A 5 3.02 3.33 13.50
N ALA A 6 2.25 4.25 14.09
CA ALA A 6 2.60 5.68 14.11
C ALA A 6 3.86 5.95 14.96
N ILE A 7 3.97 5.33 16.13
CA ILE A 7 5.17 5.45 16.97
C ILE A 7 6.42 4.96 16.23
N LEU A 8 6.35 3.80 15.57
CA LEU A 8 7.49 3.27 14.81
C LEU A 8 7.82 4.10 13.57
N SER A 9 6.85 4.82 13.00
CA SER A 9 7.08 5.76 11.90
C SER A 9 7.81 7.02 12.38
N LEU A 10 7.38 7.60 13.51
CA LEU A 10 7.98 8.80 14.11
C LEU A 10 9.34 8.51 14.73
N VAL A 11 9.46 7.38 15.41
CA VAL A 11 10.65 6.98 16.17
C VAL A 11 11.00 5.55 15.76
N PRO A 12 11.77 5.37 14.67
CA PRO A 12 12.17 4.05 14.21
C PRO A 12 12.86 3.25 15.31
N ASN A 13 12.47 1.97 15.41
CA ASN A 13 12.97 1.01 16.40
C ASN A 13 12.76 1.45 17.87
N ALA A 14 11.73 2.24 18.15
CA ALA A 14 11.37 2.63 19.53
C ALA A 14 11.14 1.41 20.42
N LYS A 15 11.57 1.50 21.68
CA LYS A 15 11.28 0.51 22.73
C LYS A 15 10.10 0.96 23.56
N PHE A 16 8.95 0.31 23.41
CA PHE A 16 7.74 0.61 24.16
C PHE A 16 6.83 -0.61 24.22
N ALA A 17 5.89 -0.62 25.16
CA ALA A 17 4.76 -1.54 25.16
C ALA A 17 3.46 -0.75 25.06
N ILE A 18 2.44 -1.39 24.49
CA ILE A 18 1.09 -0.85 24.33
C ILE A 18 0.09 -1.99 24.50
N THR A 19 -0.90 -1.82 25.38
CA THR A 19 -1.88 -2.87 25.69
C THR A 19 -3.20 -2.70 24.93
N ASP A 20 -3.61 -1.45 24.74
CA ASP A 20 -4.79 -1.06 23.97
C ASP A 20 -4.35 -0.07 22.89
N ASP A 21 -5.01 0.02 21.73
CA ASP A 21 -4.62 0.95 20.65
C ASP A 21 -4.92 2.43 21.00
N ASN A 22 -4.42 2.88 22.14
CA ASN A 22 -4.68 4.14 22.79
C ASN A 22 -3.36 4.69 23.34
N TYR A 23 -3.08 5.97 23.04
CA TYR A 23 -1.87 6.66 23.46
C TYR A 23 -1.59 6.60 24.96
N ASN A 24 -2.65 6.63 25.78
CA ASN A 24 -2.53 6.61 27.24
C ASN A 24 -2.07 5.26 27.80
N SER A 25 -2.16 4.17 27.02
CA SER A 25 -1.68 2.85 27.41
C SER A 25 -0.21 2.58 27.04
N ILE A 26 0.48 3.58 26.47
CA ILE A 26 1.88 3.43 26.06
C ILE A 26 2.81 3.51 27.29
N GLU A 27 3.45 2.38 27.58
CA GLU A 27 4.61 2.29 28.46
C GLU A 27 5.89 2.51 27.66
N TRP A 28 6.64 3.56 27.99
CA TRP A 28 7.80 4.00 27.22
C TRP A 28 9.11 3.55 27.85
N PHE A 29 9.92 2.80 27.11
CA PHE A 29 11.21 2.25 27.57
C PHE A 29 12.42 2.76 26.75
N ASP A 30 12.18 3.60 25.73
CA ASP A 30 13.24 4.17 24.91
C ASP A 30 13.92 5.35 25.61
N SER A 31 15.22 5.52 25.39
CA SER A 31 15.96 6.66 25.93
C SER A 31 15.59 7.99 25.26
N ARG A 32 15.01 7.95 24.05
CA ARG A 32 14.55 9.13 23.32
C ARG A 32 13.23 9.64 23.89
N THR A 33 12.87 10.87 23.55
CA THR A 33 11.60 11.49 23.98
C THR A 33 10.40 10.74 23.40
N LYS A 34 9.42 10.41 24.25
CA LYS A 34 8.11 9.89 23.83
C LYS A 34 7.41 10.95 22.95
N PRO A 35 6.98 10.63 21.72
CA PRO A 35 6.21 11.54 20.88
C PRO A 35 4.93 12.01 21.58
N SER A 36 4.45 13.22 21.28
CA SER A 36 3.21 13.71 21.88
C SER A 36 1.98 12.98 21.32
N GLU A 37 0.86 13.01 22.05
CA GLU A 37 -0.40 12.42 21.59
C GLU A 37 -0.84 13.02 20.24
N THR A 38 -0.69 14.33 20.10
CA THR A 38 -1.02 15.04 18.86
C THR A 38 -0.16 14.59 17.70
N ASP A 39 1.15 14.40 17.89
CA ASP A 39 2.05 13.91 16.84
C ASP A 39 1.67 12.49 16.41
N VAL A 40 1.36 11.63 17.38
CA VAL A 40 0.92 10.25 17.12
C VAL A 40 -0.40 10.24 16.35
N ILE A 41 -1.40 11.04 16.73
CA ILE A 41 -2.69 11.12 16.04
C ILE A 41 -2.51 11.64 14.61
N ASN A 42 -1.73 12.70 14.44
CA ASN A 42 -1.44 13.25 13.11
C ASN A 42 -0.75 12.22 12.22
N GLU A 43 0.18 11.46 12.78
CA GLU A 43 0.87 10.41 12.04
C GLU A 43 -0.06 9.25 11.71
N VAL A 44 -0.94 8.81 12.62
CA VAL A 44 -1.98 7.81 12.31
C VAL A 44 -2.82 8.27 11.12
N ASN A 45 -3.26 9.53 11.12
CA ASN A 45 -4.07 10.07 10.03
C ASN A 45 -3.31 10.12 8.71
N ARG A 46 -2.05 10.56 8.72
CA ARG A 46 -1.17 10.55 7.53
C ARG A 46 -1.02 9.13 6.98
N LEU A 47 -0.73 8.19 7.86
CA LEU A 47 -0.57 6.78 7.54
C LEU A 47 -1.85 6.17 6.95
N ILE A 48 -3.03 6.48 7.50
CA ILE A 48 -4.32 6.07 6.93
C ILE A 48 -4.52 6.68 5.53
N ALA A 49 -4.20 7.96 5.35
CA ALA A 49 -4.34 8.64 4.06
C ALA A 49 -3.39 8.08 2.97
N ASP A 50 -2.21 7.60 3.36
CA ASP A 50 -1.23 6.99 2.44
C ASP A 50 -1.55 5.52 2.09
N GLU A 51 -2.35 4.84 2.90
CA GLU A 51 -2.64 3.40 2.78
C GLU A 51 -3.31 3.00 1.44
N PRO A 52 -4.33 3.72 0.92
CA PRO A 52 -4.91 3.40 -0.39
C PRO A 52 -3.87 3.35 -1.51
N MET A 53 -2.95 4.33 -1.50
CA MET A 53 -1.92 4.42 -2.53
C MET A 53 -0.85 3.33 -2.35
N ARG A 54 -0.57 2.92 -1.10
CA ARG A 54 0.27 1.75 -0.83
C ARG A 54 -0.35 0.47 -1.39
N LEU A 55 -1.63 0.23 -1.15
CA LEU A 55 -2.35 -0.94 -1.65
C LEU A 55 -2.43 -0.96 -3.19
N LEU A 56 -2.62 0.21 -3.83
CA LEU A 56 -2.57 0.33 -5.28
C LEU A 56 -1.25 -0.18 -5.85
N ARG A 57 -0.12 0.23 -5.25
CA ARG A 57 1.21 -0.21 -5.67
C ARG A 57 1.40 -1.71 -5.49
N VAL A 58 0.92 -2.28 -4.38
CA VAL A 58 1.01 -3.73 -4.12
C VAL A 58 0.25 -4.53 -5.18
N GLU A 59 -0.99 -4.16 -5.49
CA GLU A 59 -1.80 -4.87 -6.49
C GLU A 59 -1.25 -4.66 -7.91
N ARG A 60 -0.74 -3.47 -8.23
CA ARG A 60 0.00 -3.20 -9.47
C ARG A 60 1.21 -4.13 -9.60
N ASP A 61 2.03 -4.24 -8.56
CA ASP A 61 3.26 -5.03 -8.58
C ASP A 61 2.95 -6.52 -8.73
N LYS A 62 1.89 -7.01 -8.09
CA LYS A 62 1.36 -8.36 -8.29
C LYS A 62 0.98 -8.61 -9.76
N ARG A 63 0.22 -7.72 -10.38
CA ARG A 63 -0.21 -7.85 -11.79
C ARG A 63 0.96 -7.76 -12.78
N LEU A 64 1.97 -6.94 -12.48
CA LEU A 64 3.22 -6.92 -13.23
C LEU A 64 3.94 -8.27 -13.10
N ALA A 65 4.12 -8.80 -11.90
CA ALA A 65 4.75 -10.09 -11.67
C ALA A 65 4.01 -11.24 -12.40
N GLU A 66 2.68 -11.26 -12.36
CA GLU A 66 1.85 -12.23 -13.09
C GLU A 66 2.00 -12.17 -14.62
N SER A 67 2.55 -11.08 -15.17
CA SER A 67 2.78 -10.90 -16.61
C SER A 67 4.27 -10.90 -16.99
N ASP A 68 5.18 -11.16 -16.05
CA ASP A 68 6.62 -11.20 -16.31
C ASP A 68 7.05 -12.38 -17.21
N TRP A 69 6.27 -13.47 -17.20
CA TRP A 69 6.50 -14.61 -18.09
C TRP A 69 6.45 -14.21 -19.58
N VAL A 70 5.63 -13.21 -19.95
CA VAL A 70 5.53 -12.73 -21.34
C VAL A 70 6.82 -12.05 -21.77
N VAL A 71 7.41 -11.26 -20.87
CA VAL A 71 8.68 -10.58 -21.10
C VAL A 71 9.80 -11.60 -21.24
N THR A 72 9.85 -12.57 -20.32
CA THR A 72 10.84 -13.65 -20.33
C THR A 72 10.75 -14.46 -21.62
N LYS A 73 9.54 -14.90 -21.99
CA LYS A 73 9.29 -15.63 -23.23
C LYS A 73 9.71 -14.85 -24.47
N ALA A 74 9.44 -13.54 -24.53
CA ALA A 74 9.85 -12.72 -25.67
C ALA A 74 11.37 -12.65 -25.80
N ILE A 75 12.08 -12.44 -24.69
CA ILE A 75 13.54 -12.40 -24.63
C ILE A 75 14.14 -13.74 -25.05
N GLU A 76 13.66 -14.86 -24.49
CA GLU A 76 14.16 -16.21 -24.79
C GLU A 76 13.99 -16.60 -26.26
N ASN A 77 12.90 -16.16 -26.89
CA ASN A 77 12.66 -16.41 -28.31
C ASN A 77 13.30 -15.35 -29.23
N GLU A 78 14.06 -14.40 -28.69
CA GLU A 78 14.62 -13.26 -29.44
C GLU A 78 13.55 -12.48 -30.23
N THR A 79 12.34 -12.40 -29.65
CA THR A 79 11.20 -11.70 -30.24
C THR A 79 10.85 -10.45 -29.45
N SER A 80 10.04 -9.58 -30.07
CA SER A 80 9.46 -8.44 -29.37
C SER A 80 8.29 -8.88 -28.48
N ILE A 81 8.19 -8.28 -27.28
CA ILE A 81 6.98 -8.40 -26.44
C ILE A 81 5.76 -7.94 -27.27
N PRO A 82 4.65 -8.71 -27.28
CA PRO A 82 3.46 -8.32 -28.02
C PRO A 82 2.96 -6.92 -27.58
N SER A 83 2.44 -6.15 -28.54
CA SER A 83 2.04 -4.76 -28.31
C SER A 83 0.98 -4.61 -27.21
N GLU A 84 0.00 -5.50 -27.19
CA GLU A 84 -1.05 -5.54 -26.15
C GLU A 84 -0.48 -5.71 -24.73
N TRP A 85 0.56 -6.54 -24.57
CA TRP A 85 1.21 -6.75 -23.29
C TRP A 85 2.08 -5.56 -22.88
N LYS A 86 2.72 -4.89 -23.85
CA LYS A 86 3.41 -3.62 -23.60
C LYS A 86 2.42 -2.56 -23.10
N THR A 87 1.29 -2.39 -23.80
CA THR A 87 0.24 -1.44 -23.43
C THR A 87 -0.35 -1.75 -22.06
N TYR A 88 -0.70 -3.00 -21.79
CA TYR A 88 -1.22 -3.44 -20.49
C TYR A 88 -0.26 -3.14 -19.35
N ARG A 89 1.02 -3.55 -19.49
CA ARG A 89 2.03 -3.33 -18.45
C ARG A 89 2.36 -1.85 -18.28
N GLN A 90 2.30 -1.05 -19.34
CA GLN A 90 2.48 0.40 -19.23
C GLN A 90 1.31 1.04 -18.47
N ALA A 91 0.07 0.71 -18.84
CA ALA A 91 -1.11 1.20 -18.15
C ALA A 91 -1.08 0.88 -16.65
N LEU A 92 -0.61 -0.32 -16.25
CA LEU A 92 -0.38 -0.64 -14.84
C LEU A 92 0.61 0.31 -14.15
N ARG A 93 1.73 0.64 -14.83
CA ARG A 93 2.75 1.56 -14.28
C ARG A 93 2.26 3.00 -14.15
N ASP A 94 1.32 3.39 -14.99
CA ASP A 94 0.75 4.75 -15.01
C ASP A 94 -0.38 4.96 -13.97
N LEU A 95 -0.91 3.88 -13.38
CA LEU A 95 -1.98 3.95 -12.39
C LEU A 95 -1.68 4.84 -11.17
N PRO A 96 -0.49 4.81 -10.54
CA PRO A 96 -0.20 5.67 -9.38
C PRO A 96 -0.25 7.16 -9.67
N SER A 97 -0.16 7.56 -10.94
CA SER A 97 -0.24 8.96 -11.38
C SER A 97 -1.65 9.38 -11.79
N SER A 98 -2.54 8.44 -12.07
CA SER A 98 -3.89 8.71 -12.62
C SER A 98 -5.04 8.25 -11.72
N ALA A 99 -4.78 7.37 -10.76
CA ALA A 99 -5.79 6.85 -9.84
C ALA A 99 -5.77 7.57 -8.49
N THR A 100 -6.95 7.77 -7.92
CA THR A 100 -7.15 8.28 -6.56
C THR A 100 -7.87 7.19 -5.73
N PRO A 101 -7.16 6.09 -5.39
CA PRO A 101 -7.76 4.98 -4.67
C PRO A 101 -8.25 5.44 -3.30
N VAL A 102 -9.34 4.84 -2.84
CA VAL A 102 -9.81 4.99 -1.46
C VAL A 102 -9.91 3.61 -0.82
N LEU A 103 -9.78 3.55 0.50
CA LEU A 103 -9.92 2.28 1.22
C LEU A 103 -11.33 1.70 0.97
N GLY A 104 -11.36 0.38 0.76
CA GLY A 104 -12.58 -0.40 0.84
C GLY A 104 -13.21 -0.17 2.21
N ALA A 105 -14.48 0.22 2.21
CA ALA A 105 -15.30 0.22 3.41
C ALA A 105 -16.19 -1.03 3.38
N THR A 106 -16.61 -1.51 4.53
CA THR A 106 -17.64 -2.56 4.62
C THR A 106 -18.93 -2.02 4.00
N ILE A 107 -19.25 -2.40 2.77
CA ILE A 107 -20.54 -2.12 2.14
C ILE A 107 -21.41 -3.37 2.34
N GLY A 108 -22.50 -3.22 3.09
CA GLY A 108 -23.52 -4.29 3.21
C GLY A 108 -23.06 -5.56 3.94
N GLY A 109 -22.09 -5.48 4.84
CA GLY A 109 -21.65 -6.62 5.66
C GLY A 109 -20.59 -7.53 5.02
N ASN A 110 -20.18 -7.27 3.78
CA ASN A 110 -19.02 -7.93 3.17
C ASN A 110 -17.79 -7.04 3.30
N TYR A 111 -16.75 -7.57 3.96
CA TYR A 111 -15.46 -6.92 4.08
C TYR A 111 -14.73 -7.04 2.74
N ASP A 112 -14.56 -5.92 2.05
CA ASP A 112 -13.61 -5.79 0.94
C ASP A 112 -12.31 -5.18 1.50
N PRO A 113 -11.26 -5.99 1.79
CA PRO A 113 -9.99 -5.50 2.30
C PRO A 113 -9.20 -4.63 1.32
N GLY A 114 -9.69 -4.47 0.08
CA GLY A 114 -8.97 -3.82 -1.00
C GLY A 114 -9.11 -2.31 -1.07
N ILE A 115 -8.86 -1.80 -2.28
CA ILE A 115 -9.07 -0.41 -2.68
C ILE A 115 -10.19 -0.35 -3.72
N ARG A 116 -10.97 0.74 -3.67
CA ARG A 116 -12.01 1.05 -4.67
C ARG A 116 -11.63 2.29 -5.46
N ASP A 117 -12.47 2.63 -6.44
CA ASP A 117 -12.28 3.76 -7.36
C ASP A 117 -11.00 3.66 -8.21
N VAL A 118 -10.59 2.42 -8.51
CA VAL A 118 -9.48 2.09 -9.41
C VAL A 118 -9.99 1.30 -10.59
N THR A 119 -9.83 1.85 -11.78
CA THR A 119 -10.08 1.14 -13.04
C THR A 119 -8.79 0.46 -13.51
N TRP A 120 -8.73 -0.86 -13.39
CA TRP A 120 -7.57 -1.62 -13.82
C TRP A 120 -7.59 -1.91 -15.33
N PRO A 121 -6.42 -1.90 -16.01
CA PRO A 121 -6.37 -2.30 -17.40
C PRO A 121 -6.75 -3.79 -17.56
N THR A 122 -7.42 -4.11 -18.66
CA THR A 122 -7.80 -5.49 -18.99
C THR A 122 -6.57 -6.30 -19.38
N LYS A 123 -6.37 -7.44 -18.72
CA LYS A 123 -5.29 -8.36 -19.04
C LYS A 123 -5.48 -8.93 -20.46
N PRO A 124 -4.47 -8.88 -21.34
CA PRO A 124 -4.53 -9.55 -22.64
C PRO A 124 -4.69 -11.06 -22.50
N SER A 125 -5.29 -11.70 -23.51
CA SER A 125 -5.50 -13.14 -23.60
C SER A 125 -4.24 -13.90 -24.00
#